data_AF-A0A2G9ZWR3-F1
#
_entry.id   AF-A0A2G9ZWR3-F1
#
_cell.length_a   1.000
_cell.length_b   1.000
_cell.length_c   1.000
_cell.angle_alpha   90.00
_cell.angle_beta   90.00
_cell.angle_gamma   90.00
#
_symmetry.space_group_name_H-M   'P 1'
#
loop_
_entity.id
_entity.type
_entity.pdbx_description
1 polymer ?
#
loop_
_entity_poly.entity_id
_entity_poly.type
_entity_poly.pdbx_seq_one_letter_code
_entity_poly.pdbx_strand_id
1 'polypeptide(L)'
;MKGLMKTESGRRLTQILTDDYMNLHGKASKGAFVVWVAIIVPIELFKGFDNVVFAVPESHAALSAAKGVGMLQCEKAEHSGYSMDICSYARIDIGTAMSGGKDSPTFGLPRPNLLVADNNNCSLLVKWFDVYHREWGVPHFILDVPFCYEMQKETDLKYIVAQFRDLIRTIE
;
A
#
# COMPACT_ATOMS: atom_id res chain seq x y z
N MET A 1 15.13 28.90 -6.28
CA MET A 1 14.19 29.04 -5.15
C MET A 1 14.94 28.67 -3.87
N LYS A 2 14.96 29.54 -2.83
CA LYS A 2 15.41 29.13 -1.49
C LYS A 2 14.46 28.03 -1.01
N GLY A 3 14.97 26.83 -0.74
CA GLY A 3 14.15 25.73 -0.24
C GLY A 3 13.41 26.15 1.04
N LEU A 4 12.15 25.73 1.17
CA LEU A 4 11.38 25.95 2.38
C LEU A 4 12.16 25.40 3.59
N MET A 5 12.48 26.27 4.55
CA MET A 5 13.16 25.84 5.76
C MET A 5 12.20 24.98 6.58
N LYS A 6 12.55 23.70 6.80
CA LYS A 6 11.69 22.78 7.55
C LYS A 6 11.53 23.26 9.01
N THR A 7 10.30 23.23 9.50
CA THR A 7 9.99 23.34 10.92
C THR A 7 10.56 22.15 11.69
N GLU A 8 10.61 22.24 13.02
CA GLU A 8 10.98 21.11 13.87
C GLU A 8 10.12 19.87 13.61
N SER A 9 8.80 20.04 13.57
CA SER A 9 7.85 18.96 13.23
C SER A 9 8.11 18.38 11.85
N GLY A 10 8.47 19.22 10.86
CA GLY A 10 8.82 18.76 9.52
C GLY A 10 10.11 17.94 9.47
N ARG A 11 11.11 18.28 10.31
CA ARG A 11 12.33 17.47 10.47
C ARG A 11 12.00 16.15 11.15
N ARG A 12 11.22 16.16 12.23
CA ARG A 12 10.82 14.94 12.95
C ARG A 12 9.99 13.99 12.09
N LEU A 13 9.04 14.50 11.32
CA LEU A 13 8.29 13.68 10.35
C LEU A 13 9.21 13.07 9.29
N THR A 14 10.19 13.83 8.79
CA THR A 14 11.18 13.29 7.84
C THR A 14 11.95 12.12 8.44
N GLN A 15 12.35 12.24 9.71
CA GLN A 15 13.06 11.19 10.42
C GLN A 15 12.20 9.95 10.60
N ILE A 16 10.96 10.09 11.12
CA ILE A 16 10.01 8.98 11.28
C ILE A 16 9.81 8.23 9.97
N LEU A 17 9.49 8.93 8.88
CA LEU A 17 9.28 8.30 7.58
C LEU A 17 10.54 7.58 7.08
N THR A 18 11.72 8.19 7.24
CA THR A 18 12.99 7.57 6.83
C THR A 18 13.24 6.29 7.61
N ASP A 19 13.09 6.34 8.94
CA ASP A 19 13.31 5.21 9.82
C ASP A 19 12.31 4.07 9.52
N ASP A 20 11.04 4.41 9.27
CA ASP A 20 9.99 3.44 8.93
C ASP A 20 10.30 2.68 7.62
N TYR A 21 10.64 3.38 6.53
CA TYR A 21 10.97 2.72 5.27
C TYR A 21 12.27 1.91 5.35
N MET A 22 13.29 2.41 6.07
CA MET A 22 14.54 1.68 6.26
C MET A 22 14.34 0.43 7.11
N ASN A 23 13.52 0.51 8.16
CA ASN A 23 13.16 -0.64 8.99
C ASN A 23 12.35 -1.68 8.19
N LEU A 24 11.40 -1.22 7.37
CA LEU A 24 10.63 -2.09 6.46
C LEU A 24 11.57 -2.89 5.53
N HIS A 25 12.48 -2.22 4.82
CA HIS A 25 13.47 -2.88 3.95
C HIS A 25 14.43 -3.78 4.74
N GLY A 26 14.87 -3.32 5.91
CA GLY A 26 15.78 -4.07 6.78
C GLY A 26 15.16 -5.35 7.34
N LYS A 27 13.87 -5.35 7.66
CA LYS A 27 13.13 -6.55 8.09
C LYS A 27 12.82 -7.47 6.91
N ALA A 28 12.37 -6.92 5.79
CA ALA A 28 12.10 -7.70 4.58
C ALA A 28 13.36 -8.45 4.09
N SER A 29 14.53 -7.79 4.09
CA SER A 29 15.79 -8.43 3.70
C SER A 29 16.27 -9.54 4.65
N LYS A 30 15.73 -9.57 5.89
CA LYS A 30 15.97 -10.64 6.89
C LYS A 30 14.92 -11.75 6.84
N GLY A 31 14.02 -11.73 5.85
CA GLY A 31 13.00 -12.76 5.65
C GLY A 31 11.70 -12.51 6.41
N ALA A 32 11.38 -11.27 6.78
CA ALA A 32 10.04 -10.93 7.26
C ALA A 32 8.99 -11.14 6.15
N PHE A 33 7.82 -11.62 6.54
CA PHE A 33 6.68 -11.78 5.65
C PHE A 33 6.09 -10.40 5.34
N VAL A 34 6.18 -9.96 4.09
CA VAL A 34 5.77 -8.63 3.64
C VAL A 34 4.33 -8.66 3.17
N VAL A 35 3.48 -7.80 3.74
CA VAL A 35 2.10 -7.60 3.29
C VAL A 35 1.98 -6.22 2.65
N TRP A 36 1.48 -6.13 1.43
CA TRP A 36 1.01 -4.84 0.91
C TRP A 36 -0.45 -4.65 1.26
N VAL A 37 -0.79 -3.50 1.80
CA VAL A 37 -2.13 -3.22 2.33
C VAL A 37 -2.68 -1.93 1.73
N ALA A 38 -3.98 -1.93 1.38
CA ALA A 38 -4.69 -0.67 1.16
C ALA A 38 -4.74 0.15 2.46
N ILE A 39 -4.79 1.48 2.37
CA ILE A 39 -4.46 2.39 3.48
C ILE A 39 -5.41 2.30 4.68
N ILE A 40 -6.64 1.79 4.50
CA ILE A 40 -7.60 1.61 5.61
C ILE A 40 -7.84 0.15 6.02
N VAL A 41 -7.04 -0.78 5.48
CA VAL A 41 -6.98 -2.15 6.01
C VAL A 41 -6.52 -2.05 7.48
N PRO A 42 -7.17 -2.74 8.43
CA PRO A 42 -6.83 -2.64 9.85
C PRO A 42 -5.43 -3.20 10.14
N ILE A 43 -4.43 -2.31 10.19
CA ILE A 43 -3.02 -2.69 10.34
C ILE A 43 -2.71 -3.36 11.69
N GLU A 44 -3.58 -3.21 12.67
CA GLU A 44 -3.53 -3.88 13.97
C GLU A 44 -3.51 -5.40 13.82
N LEU A 45 -4.17 -5.95 12.80
CA LEU A 45 -4.17 -7.39 12.52
C LEU A 45 -2.76 -7.91 12.25
N PHE A 46 -1.90 -7.13 11.57
CA PHE A 46 -0.54 -7.54 11.24
C PHE A 46 0.44 -7.35 12.41
N LYS A 47 0.17 -6.39 13.31
CA LYS A 47 1.02 -6.12 14.48
C LYS A 47 1.02 -7.26 15.51
N GLY A 48 0.07 -8.18 15.43
CA GLY A 48 0.01 -9.36 16.28
C GLY A 48 0.99 -10.47 15.92
N PHE A 49 1.63 -10.40 14.74
CA PHE A 49 2.56 -11.41 14.25
C PHE A 49 4.02 -10.98 14.42
N ASP A 50 4.88 -11.88 14.89
CA ASP A 50 6.28 -11.56 15.23
C ASP A 50 7.14 -11.19 14.02
N ASN A 51 6.92 -11.84 12.87
CA ASN A 51 7.75 -11.68 11.66
C ASN A 51 6.95 -11.21 10.44
N VAL A 52 5.96 -10.35 10.65
CA VAL A 52 5.18 -9.71 9.59
C VAL A 52 5.49 -8.21 9.55
N VAL A 53 5.68 -7.68 8.35
CA VAL A 53 5.77 -6.25 8.10
C VAL A 53 4.77 -5.87 7.02
N PHE A 54 4.26 -4.65 7.08
CA PHE A 54 3.34 -4.16 6.05
C PHE A 54 3.91 -2.93 5.33
N ALA A 55 3.50 -2.76 4.09
CA ALA A 55 3.74 -1.58 3.28
C ALA A 55 2.41 -1.05 2.74
N VAL A 56 2.32 0.27 2.59
CA VAL A 56 1.11 0.95 2.12
C VAL A 56 1.42 1.64 0.78
N PRO A 57 1.07 1.04 -0.36
CA PRO A 57 1.29 1.61 -1.69
C PRO A 57 0.79 3.05 -1.85
N GLU A 58 -0.38 3.38 -1.29
CA GLU A 58 -0.94 4.74 -1.33
C GLU A 58 -0.05 5.77 -0.62
N SER A 59 0.44 5.45 0.57
CA SER A 59 1.36 6.31 1.33
C SER A 59 2.69 6.49 0.62
N HIS A 60 3.19 5.42 -0.02
CA HIS A 60 4.42 5.47 -0.82
C HIS A 60 4.26 6.36 -2.06
N ALA A 61 3.12 6.24 -2.75
CA ALA A 61 2.79 7.07 -3.88
C ALA A 61 2.64 8.56 -3.48
N ALA A 62 2.05 8.85 -2.31
CA ALA A 62 1.99 10.20 -1.74
C ALA A 62 3.39 10.77 -1.46
N LEU A 63 4.28 9.97 -0.86
CA LEU A 63 5.67 10.36 -0.65
C LEU A 63 6.38 10.65 -1.97
N SER A 64 6.20 9.79 -2.97
CA SER A 64 6.80 9.94 -4.30
C SER A 64 6.33 11.21 -4.99
N ALA A 65 5.03 11.53 -4.92
CA ALA A 65 4.49 12.81 -5.39
C ALA A 65 5.11 14.00 -4.65
N ALA A 66 5.15 13.96 -3.31
CA ALA A 66 5.72 15.03 -2.48
C ALA A 66 7.23 15.25 -2.70
N LYS A 67 7.95 14.22 -3.17
CA LYS A 67 9.37 14.28 -3.54
C LYS A 67 9.60 14.71 -4.99
N GLY A 68 8.55 15.03 -5.73
CA GLY A 68 8.64 15.54 -7.10
C GLY A 68 8.88 14.47 -8.16
N VAL A 69 8.77 13.18 -7.81
CA VAL A 69 8.93 12.07 -8.78
C VAL A 69 7.60 11.47 -9.22
N GLY A 70 6.46 11.94 -8.69
CA GLY A 70 5.13 11.40 -9.01
C GLY A 70 4.80 11.41 -10.50
N MET A 71 5.04 12.52 -11.21
CA MET A 71 4.77 12.62 -12.66
C MET A 71 5.56 11.57 -13.46
N LEU A 72 6.86 11.46 -13.19
CA LEU A 72 7.73 10.47 -13.82
C LEU A 72 7.26 9.03 -13.55
N GLN A 73 6.78 8.75 -12.33
CA GLN A 73 6.24 7.42 -12.03
C GLN A 73 4.90 7.17 -12.74
N CYS A 74 4.02 8.17 -12.85
CA CYS A 74 2.80 8.06 -13.65
C CYS A 74 3.11 7.70 -15.11
N GLU A 75 4.05 8.42 -15.72
CA GLU A 75 4.46 8.19 -17.11
C GLU A 75 4.92 6.74 -17.30
N LYS A 76 5.66 6.14 -16.37
CA LYS A 76 6.07 4.73 -16.46
C LYS A 76 4.89 3.76 -16.51
N ALA A 77 3.86 3.99 -15.69
CA ALA A 77 2.63 3.19 -15.77
C ALA A 77 1.90 3.41 -17.10
N GLU A 78 1.83 4.64 -17.59
CA GLU A 78 1.17 4.98 -18.85
C GLU A 78 1.87 4.31 -20.06
N HIS A 79 3.21 4.32 -20.09
CA HIS A 79 4.00 3.58 -21.07
C HIS A 79 3.80 2.05 -20.98
N SER A 80 3.35 1.55 -19.83
CA SER A 80 3.03 0.14 -19.62
C SER A 80 1.58 -0.20 -19.99
N GLY A 81 0.80 0.77 -20.50
CA GLY A 81 -0.56 0.59 -21.00
C GLY A 81 -1.68 1.00 -20.05
N TYR A 82 -1.37 1.59 -18.89
CA TYR A 82 -2.39 2.09 -17.97
C TYR A 82 -2.93 3.45 -18.40
N SER A 83 -4.26 3.60 -18.44
CA SER A 83 -4.91 4.87 -18.80
C SER A 83 -4.57 5.99 -17.81
N MET A 84 -4.39 7.21 -18.31
CA MET A 84 -4.24 8.42 -17.49
C MET A 84 -5.47 8.72 -16.63
N ASP A 85 -6.63 8.16 -16.97
CA ASP A 85 -7.90 8.37 -16.26
C ASP A 85 -7.96 7.67 -14.91
N ILE A 86 -7.08 6.69 -14.65
CA ILE A 86 -7.06 6.01 -13.36
C ILE A 86 -6.36 6.87 -12.30
N CYS A 87 -6.63 6.57 -11.04
CA CYS A 87 -6.07 7.28 -9.89
C CYS A 87 -4.54 7.48 -10.01
N SER A 88 -4.07 8.69 -9.75
CA SER A 88 -2.64 8.99 -9.79
C SER A 88 -1.86 8.20 -8.74
N TYR A 89 -2.44 7.86 -7.59
CA TYR A 89 -1.77 6.94 -6.65
C TYR A 89 -1.49 5.58 -7.29
N ALA A 90 -2.48 5.02 -7.99
CA ALA A 90 -2.31 3.75 -8.69
C ALA A 90 -1.23 3.84 -9.77
N ARG A 91 -1.24 4.90 -10.60
CA ARG A 91 -0.21 5.08 -11.64
C ARG A 91 1.19 5.27 -11.05
N ILE A 92 1.34 6.09 -10.00
CA ILE A 92 2.64 6.30 -9.35
C ILE A 92 3.17 4.98 -8.78
N ASP A 93 2.33 4.24 -8.08
CA ASP A 93 2.73 2.99 -7.46
C ASP A 93 3.02 1.90 -8.49
N ILE A 94 2.13 1.68 -9.46
CA ILE A 94 2.34 0.70 -10.54
C ILE A 94 3.63 1.04 -11.30
N GLY A 95 3.83 2.31 -11.68
CA GLY A 95 5.05 2.74 -12.36
C GLY A 95 6.31 2.53 -11.52
N THR A 96 6.22 2.75 -10.21
CA THR A 96 7.31 2.48 -9.27
C THR A 96 7.60 0.98 -9.18
N ALA A 97 6.56 0.17 -8.95
CA ALA A 97 6.63 -1.27 -8.78
C ALA A 97 7.19 -1.97 -10.04
N MET A 98 6.65 -1.65 -11.21
CA MET A 98 7.04 -2.26 -12.48
C MET A 98 8.44 -1.81 -12.95
N SER A 99 8.94 -0.69 -12.45
CA SER A 99 10.32 -0.25 -12.69
C SER A 99 11.31 -0.70 -11.62
N GLY A 100 10.91 -1.62 -10.73
CA GLY A 100 11.79 -2.15 -9.67
C GLY A 100 12.22 -1.09 -8.66
N GLY A 101 11.36 -0.09 -8.39
CA GLY A 101 11.64 0.99 -7.46
C GLY A 101 12.52 2.11 -8.00
N LYS A 102 12.86 2.09 -9.30
CA LYS A 102 13.69 3.13 -9.93
C LYS A 102 13.09 4.52 -9.72
N ASP A 103 13.91 5.50 -9.37
CA ASP A 103 13.55 6.90 -9.09
C ASP A 103 12.64 7.10 -7.86
N SER A 104 12.30 6.02 -7.14
CA SER A 104 11.58 6.13 -5.88
C SER A 104 12.49 6.73 -4.80
N PRO A 105 11.98 7.64 -3.94
CA PRO A 105 12.75 8.19 -2.83
C PRO A 105 13.12 7.15 -1.76
N THR A 106 12.53 5.95 -1.81
CA THR A 106 12.72 4.88 -0.82
C THR A 106 13.16 3.56 -1.45
N PHE A 107 13.68 3.59 -2.69
CA PHE A 107 14.02 2.39 -3.46
C PHE A 107 12.81 1.48 -3.76
N GLY A 108 11.61 2.06 -3.80
CA GLY A 108 10.34 1.34 -3.92
C GLY A 108 9.89 0.74 -2.58
N LEU A 109 9.04 -0.28 -2.69
CA LEU A 109 8.59 -1.11 -1.58
C LEU A 109 9.19 -2.52 -1.75
N PRO A 110 9.53 -3.24 -0.66
CA PRO A 110 9.94 -4.63 -0.76
C PRO A 110 8.80 -5.47 -1.37
N ARG A 111 9.15 -6.49 -2.16
CA ARG A 111 8.18 -7.36 -2.84
C ARG A 111 7.24 -8.03 -1.82
N PRO A 112 5.92 -8.00 -2.02
CA PRO A 112 4.98 -8.59 -1.08
C PRO A 112 4.96 -10.12 -1.17
N ASN A 113 4.68 -10.77 -0.05
CA ASN A 113 4.27 -12.16 0.06
C ASN A 113 2.74 -12.31 0.03
N LEU A 114 2.00 -11.27 0.44
CA LEU A 114 0.55 -11.21 0.43
C LEU A 114 0.09 -9.79 0.06
N LEU A 115 -0.97 -9.71 -0.73
CA LEU A 115 -1.69 -8.48 -1.04
C LEU A 115 -3.01 -8.48 -0.26
N VAL A 116 -3.33 -7.38 0.42
CA VAL A 116 -4.60 -7.20 1.13
C VAL A 116 -5.21 -5.88 0.70
N ALA A 117 -6.30 -5.96 -0.06
CA ALA A 117 -7.08 -4.78 -0.45
C ALA A 117 -8.43 -4.78 0.25
N ASP A 118 -9.03 -3.60 0.34
CA ASP A 118 -10.42 -3.40 0.72
C ASP A 118 -11.14 -2.51 -0.31
N ASN A 119 -12.47 -2.47 -0.22
CA ASN A 119 -13.34 -1.68 -1.11
C ASN A 119 -14.13 -0.58 -0.38
N ASN A 120 -13.92 -0.41 0.93
CA ASN A 120 -14.48 0.66 1.76
C ASN A 120 -13.98 2.06 1.38
N ASN A 121 -12.74 2.18 0.91
CA ASN A 121 -12.18 3.43 0.38
C ASN A 121 -12.75 3.70 -1.02
N CYS A 122 -12.42 2.81 -1.96
CA CYS A 122 -12.91 2.81 -3.32
C CYS A 122 -12.70 1.42 -3.93
N SER A 123 -13.54 1.03 -4.89
CA SER A 123 -13.42 -0.27 -5.57
C SER A 123 -12.20 -0.38 -6.49
N LEU A 124 -11.55 0.73 -6.84
CA LEU A 124 -10.33 0.72 -7.66
C LEU A 124 -9.18 -0.01 -6.96
N LEU A 125 -9.07 0.05 -5.63
CA LEU A 125 -7.98 -0.60 -4.88
C LEU A 125 -7.91 -2.11 -5.14
N VAL A 126 -9.07 -2.77 -5.19
CA VAL A 126 -9.16 -4.19 -5.55
C VAL A 126 -8.58 -4.44 -6.94
N LYS A 127 -8.94 -3.61 -7.94
CA LYS A 127 -8.44 -3.78 -9.32
C LYS A 127 -6.98 -3.38 -9.48
N TRP A 128 -6.50 -2.43 -8.69
CA TRP A 128 -5.09 -2.06 -8.64
C TRP A 128 -4.26 -3.20 -8.05
N PHE A 129 -4.67 -3.79 -6.93
CA PHE A 129 -3.93 -4.90 -6.32
C PHE A 129 -3.99 -6.18 -7.18
N ASP A 130 -5.07 -6.39 -7.95
CA ASP A 130 -5.14 -7.45 -8.97
C ASP A 130 -4.00 -7.37 -10.00
N VAL A 131 -3.44 -6.18 -10.27
CA VAL A 131 -2.25 -6.03 -11.13
C VAL A 131 -1.10 -6.84 -10.55
N TYR A 132 -0.78 -6.64 -9.27
CA TYR A 132 0.34 -7.33 -8.63
C TYR A 132 0.09 -8.82 -8.47
N HIS A 133 -1.15 -9.22 -8.23
CA HIS A 133 -1.53 -10.63 -8.23
C HIS A 133 -1.20 -11.29 -9.59
N ARG A 134 -1.58 -10.65 -10.69
CA ARG A 134 -1.37 -11.16 -12.05
C ARG A 134 0.10 -11.15 -12.46
N GLU A 135 0.79 -10.04 -12.20
CA GLU A 135 2.18 -9.85 -12.62
C GLU A 135 3.16 -10.71 -11.80
N TRP A 136 2.90 -10.90 -10.51
CA TRP A 136 3.86 -11.53 -9.60
C TRP A 136 3.41 -12.85 -9.00
N GLY A 137 2.17 -13.30 -9.27
CA GLY A 137 1.60 -14.52 -8.71
C GLY A 137 1.39 -14.46 -7.19
N VAL A 138 1.38 -13.27 -6.60
CA VAL A 138 1.25 -13.09 -5.14
C VAL A 138 -0.22 -13.26 -4.75
N PRO A 139 -0.56 -14.03 -3.70
CA PRO A 139 -1.94 -14.16 -3.22
C PRO A 139 -2.58 -12.80 -2.92
N HIS A 140 -3.86 -12.65 -3.27
CA HIS A 140 -4.63 -11.43 -3.05
C HIS A 140 -5.87 -11.73 -2.20
N PHE A 141 -5.85 -11.24 -0.97
CA PHE A 141 -6.98 -11.28 -0.05
C PHE A 141 -7.77 -9.97 -0.16
N ILE A 142 -9.09 -10.06 -0.32
CA ILE A 142 -9.97 -8.90 -0.43
C ILE A 142 -10.87 -8.87 0.80
N LEU A 143 -10.80 -7.77 1.55
CA LEU A 143 -11.76 -7.42 2.58
C LEU A 143 -12.94 -6.69 1.93
N ASP A 144 -14.05 -7.40 1.76
CA ASP A 144 -15.28 -6.84 1.22
C ASP A 144 -16.08 -6.16 2.35
N VAL A 145 -16.20 -4.84 2.25
CA VAL A 145 -16.95 -4.00 3.17
C VAL A 145 -18.18 -3.47 2.44
N PRO A 146 -19.39 -3.94 2.81
CA PRO A 146 -20.62 -3.54 2.14
C PRO A 146 -20.84 -2.03 2.16
N PHE A 147 -21.26 -1.47 1.02
CA PHE A 147 -21.63 -0.06 0.95
C PHE A 147 -22.86 0.22 1.81
N CYS A 148 -22.80 1.25 2.64
CA CYS A 148 -23.86 1.58 3.59
C CYS A 148 -24.93 2.47 2.93
N TYR A 149 -25.95 1.84 2.34
CA TYR A 149 -27.15 2.57 1.86
C TYR A 149 -28.10 2.98 2.99
N GLU A 150 -28.04 2.27 4.11
CA GLU A 150 -28.80 2.49 5.33
C GLU A 150 -27.85 2.47 6.54
N MET A 151 -28.40 2.62 7.74
CA MET A 151 -27.64 2.38 8.97
C MET A 151 -27.14 0.93 9.02
N GLN A 152 -25.87 0.76 9.39
CA GLN A 152 -25.24 -0.56 9.50
C GLN A 152 -26.00 -1.46 10.47
N LYS A 153 -26.18 -2.71 10.06
CA LYS A 153 -26.86 -3.76 10.82
C LYS A 153 -25.83 -4.70 11.44
N GLU A 154 -26.23 -5.42 12.47
CA GLU A 154 -25.40 -6.43 13.14
C GLU A 154 -24.86 -7.50 12.15
N THR A 155 -25.58 -7.77 11.06
CA THR A 155 -25.13 -8.67 10.00
C THR A 155 -23.91 -8.16 9.26
N ASP A 156 -23.80 -6.85 9.04
CA ASP A 156 -22.66 -6.22 8.35
C ASP A 156 -21.41 -6.34 9.21
N LEU A 157 -21.54 -6.07 10.51
CA LEU A 157 -20.45 -6.26 11.48
C LEU A 157 -19.98 -7.72 11.51
N LYS A 158 -20.90 -8.68 11.63
CA LYS A 158 -20.57 -10.11 11.64
C LYS A 158 -19.85 -10.55 10.37
N TYR A 159 -20.27 -10.03 9.22
CA TYR A 159 -19.66 -10.31 7.92
C TYR A 159 -18.21 -9.81 7.86
N ILE A 160 -17.96 -8.56 8.26
CA ILE A 160 -16.61 -7.96 8.28
C ILE A 160 -15.71 -8.69 9.29
N VAL A 161 -16.22 -8.98 10.50
CA VAL A 161 -15.45 -9.69 11.54
C VAL A 161 -15.09 -11.11 11.13
N ALA A 162 -15.96 -11.82 10.39
CA ALA A 162 -15.64 -13.13 9.84
C ALA A 162 -14.44 -13.05 8.88
N GLN A 163 -14.43 -12.06 7.98
CA GLN A 163 -13.33 -11.84 7.05
C GLN A 163 -12.01 -11.47 7.75
N PHE A 164 -12.06 -10.71 8.86
CA PHE A 164 -10.86 -10.45 9.66
C PHE A 164 -10.26 -11.74 10.22
N ARG A 165 -11.09 -12.69 10.68
CA ARG A 165 -10.61 -14.00 11.15
C ARG A 165 -10.01 -14.82 10.01
N ASP A 166 -10.60 -14.76 8.82
CA ASP A 166 -10.06 -15.47 7.65
C ASP A 166 -8.75 -14.87 7.15
N LEU A 167 -8.58 -13.54 7.24
CA LEU A 167 -7.31 -12.87 6.95
C LEU A 167 -6.23 -13.31 7.94
N ILE A 168 -6.53 -13.33 9.25
CA ILE A 168 -5.58 -13.82 10.27
C ILE A 168 -5.14 -15.25 9.93
N ARG A 169 -6.09 -16.17 9.66
CA ARG A 169 -5.79 -17.56 9.28
C ARG A 169 -5.02 -17.71 7.97
N THR A 170 -5.12 -16.73 7.06
CA THR A 170 -4.36 -16.73 5.80
C THR A 170 -2.89 -16.42 6.03
N ILE A 171 -2.58 -15.70 7.12
CA ILE A 171 -1.22 -15.29 7.49
C ILE A 171 -0.55 -16.32 8.42
N GLU A 172 -1.33 -17.03 9.24
CA GLU A 172 -0.90 -18.18 10.06
C GLU A 172 -0.36 -19.35 9.22
#